data_AF-A0A8S3JWP5-F1
#
_entry.id   AF-A0A8S3JWP5-F1
#
_cell.length_a   1.000
_cell.length_b   1.000
_cell.length_c   1.000
_cell.angle_alpha   90.00
_cell.angle_beta   90.00
_cell.angle_gamma   90.00
#
_symmetry.space_group_name_H-M   'P 1'
#
loop_
_entity.id
_entity.type
_entity.pdbx_description
1 polymer ?
#
loop_
_entity_poly.entity_id
_entity_poly.type
_entity_poly.pdbx_seq_one_letter_code
_entity_poly.pdbx_strand_id
1 'polypeptide(L)'
;MYADIEATYHSIKQRYHIPESKIILYGQSIGTVPTIDLASRFNDCCVACVLHSPLTSGMRVAFPETKRTWCCDAFPSIDKIHRIRSIVLIIHGTEDDVIDVSHGFALYNRIHMQHQTEPLW
;
A
#
# COMPACT_ATOMS: atom_id res chain seq x y z
N MET A 1 -11.72 6.47 -5.05
CA MET A 1 -10.44 6.14 -4.37
C MET A 1 -9.24 6.23 -5.29
N TYR A 2 -9.10 5.37 -6.31
CA TYR A 2 -7.91 5.41 -7.21
C TYR A 2 -7.80 6.72 -8.02
N ALA A 3 -8.89 7.15 -8.65
CA ALA A 3 -8.92 8.42 -9.37
C ALA A 3 -8.67 9.61 -8.42
N ASP A 4 -9.17 9.54 -7.18
CA ASP A 4 -9.04 10.63 -6.21
C ASP A 4 -7.59 10.80 -5.72
N ILE A 5 -6.89 9.70 -5.42
CA ILE A 5 -5.48 9.77 -5.01
C ILE A 5 -4.59 10.24 -6.17
N GLU A 6 -4.90 9.83 -7.40
CA GLU A 6 -4.19 10.27 -8.59
C GLU A 6 -4.42 11.75 -8.89
N ALA A 7 -5.67 12.22 -8.80
CA ALA A 7 -6.00 13.65 -8.91
C ALA A 7 -5.30 14.47 -7.81
N THR A 8 -5.22 13.93 -6.59
CA THR A 8 -4.50 14.55 -5.47
C THR A 8 -3.00 14.66 -5.78
N TYR A 9 -2.39 13.57 -6.25
CA TYR A 9 -0.99 13.57 -6.67
C TYR A 9 -0.72 14.61 -7.77
N HIS A 10 -1.56 14.65 -8.81
CA HIS A 10 -1.43 15.66 -9.87
C HIS A 10 -1.61 17.08 -9.35
N SER A 11 -2.54 17.33 -8.42
CA SER A 11 -2.71 18.64 -7.78
C SER A 11 -1.45 19.05 -7.01
N ILE A 12 -0.87 18.15 -6.21
CA ILE A 12 0.38 18.37 -5.48
C ILE A 12 1.53 18.74 -6.43
N LYS A 13 1.63 18.04 -7.57
CA LYS A 13 2.68 18.25 -8.56
C LYS A 13 2.49 19.52 -9.41
N GLN A 14 1.30 19.73 -9.94
CA GLN A 14 1.05 20.75 -10.97
C GLN A 14 0.61 22.09 -10.37
N ARG A 15 -0.19 22.06 -9.30
CA ARG A 15 -0.69 23.29 -8.66
C ARG A 15 0.26 23.79 -7.59
N TYR A 16 0.69 22.88 -6.71
CA TYR A 16 1.52 23.23 -5.56
C TYR A 16 3.03 23.10 -5.81
N HIS A 17 3.44 22.54 -6.96
CA HIS A 17 4.83 22.42 -7.38
C HIS A 17 5.73 21.73 -6.34
N ILE A 18 5.17 20.78 -5.59
CA ILE A 18 5.92 20.04 -4.58
C ILE A 18 6.78 18.98 -5.30
N PRO A 19 8.10 18.93 -5.05
CA PRO A 19 8.95 17.89 -5.61
C PRO A 19 8.65 16.54 -4.94
N GLU A 20 8.82 15.45 -5.67
CA GLU A 20 8.59 14.07 -5.20
C GLU A 20 9.46 13.74 -3.98
N SER A 21 10.65 14.38 -3.90
CA SER A 21 11.58 14.30 -2.76
C SER A 21 10.99 14.80 -1.44
N LYS A 22 9.84 15.48 -1.47
CA LYS A 22 9.12 15.98 -0.29
C LYS A 22 7.76 15.30 -0.08
N ILE A 23 7.46 14.23 -0.83
CA ILE A 23 6.18 13.53 -0.76
C ILE A 23 6.38 12.20 -0.03
N ILE A 24 5.56 11.96 0.98
CA ILE A 24 5.36 10.65 1.60
C ILE A 24 3.90 10.27 1.39
N LEU A 25 3.66 9.05 0.91
CA LEU A 25 2.32 8.50 0.85
C LEU A 25 2.03 7.76 2.14
N TYR A 26 0.90 8.04 2.76
CA TYR A 26 0.44 7.35 3.96
C TYR A 26 -0.95 6.79 3.69
N GLY A 27 -1.15 5.50 3.96
CA GLY A 27 -2.45 4.86 3.94
C GLY A 27 -2.66 4.05 5.21
N GLN A 28 -3.89 4.05 5.73
CA GLN A 28 -4.29 3.21 6.85
C GLN A 28 -5.51 2.36 6.48
N SER A 29 -5.52 1.08 6.86
CA SER A 29 -6.61 0.15 6.58
C SER A 29 -6.96 0.20 5.08
N ILE A 30 -8.21 0.47 4.71
CA ILE A 30 -8.65 0.62 3.31
C ILE A 30 -7.88 1.71 2.54
N GLY A 31 -7.34 2.72 3.22
CA GLY A 31 -6.49 3.75 2.63
C GLY A 31 -5.17 3.23 2.06
N THR A 32 -4.70 2.05 2.48
CA THR A 32 -3.49 1.42 1.92
C THR A 32 -3.68 0.98 0.47
N VAL A 33 -4.91 0.68 0.07
CA VAL A 33 -5.26 0.24 -1.29
C VAL A 33 -4.90 1.28 -2.37
N PRO A 34 -5.42 2.52 -2.32
CA PRO A 34 -5.04 3.55 -3.29
C PRO A 34 -3.57 3.98 -3.15
N THR A 35 -3.01 3.95 -1.93
CA THR A 35 -1.59 4.25 -1.69
C THR A 35 -0.67 3.27 -2.43
N ILE A 36 -0.90 1.96 -2.27
CA ILE A 36 -0.17 0.91 -2.98
C ILE A 36 -0.39 1.04 -4.49
N ASP A 37 -1.63 1.29 -4.93
CA ASP A 37 -1.94 1.44 -6.35
C ASP A 37 -1.14 2.58 -6.99
N LEU A 38 -1.18 3.78 -6.40
CA LEU A 38 -0.45 4.95 -6.91
C LEU A 38 1.06 4.68 -6.95
N ALA A 39 1.63 4.21 -5.84
CA ALA A 39 3.06 3.92 -5.71
C ALA A 39 3.55 2.79 -6.64
N SER A 40 2.66 1.87 -7.02
CA SER A 40 2.97 0.78 -7.94
C SER A 40 2.93 1.17 -9.43
N ARG A 41 2.26 2.28 -9.77
CA ARG A 41 2.09 2.78 -11.14
C ARG A 41 3.05 3.91 -11.49
N PHE A 42 3.26 4.82 -10.54
CA PHE A 42 4.14 5.98 -10.72
C PHE A 42 5.44 5.75 -9.97
N ASN A 43 6.45 5.25 -10.68
CA ASN A 43 7.79 5.12 -10.14
C ASN A 43 8.27 6.49 -9.61
N ASP A 44 8.91 6.48 -8.44
CA ASP A 44 9.49 7.67 -7.80
C ASP A 44 8.49 8.79 -7.49
N CYS A 45 7.18 8.51 -7.40
CA CYS A 45 6.16 9.51 -7.02
C CYS A 45 6.28 10.04 -5.58
N CYS A 46 7.04 9.35 -4.73
CA CYS A 46 7.27 9.70 -3.35
C CYS A 46 8.60 9.11 -2.87
N VAL A 47 9.16 9.65 -1.77
CA VAL A 47 10.36 9.07 -1.14
C VAL A 47 10.03 7.83 -0.33
N ALA A 48 8.82 7.77 0.24
CA ALA A 48 8.39 6.66 1.06
C ALA A 48 6.87 6.45 1.02
N CYS A 49 6.48 5.20 1.23
CA CYS A 49 5.12 4.74 1.46
C CYS A 49 5.01 4.17 2.88
N VAL A 50 4.10 4.70 3.68
CA VAL A 50 3.75 4.17 4.99
C VAL A 50 2.40 3.47 4.87
N LEU A 51 2.38 2.18 5.19
CA LEU A 51 1.23 1.30 5.09
C LEU A 51 0.85 0.82 6.49
N HIS A 52 -0.22 1.39 7.04
CA HIS A 52 -0.70 1.10 8.39
C HIS A 52 -1.92 0.16 8.36
N SER A 53 -1.86 -0.97 9.05
CA SER A 53 -2.82 -2.09 9.00
C SER A 53 -3.25 -2.41 7.57
N PRO A 54 -2.31 -2.66 6.63
CA PRO A 54 -2.66 -2.84 5.24
C PRO A 54 -3.40 -4.16 4.99
N LEU A 55 -4.32 -4.14 4.03
CA LEU A 55 -5.00 -5.35 3.53
C LEU A 55 -4.37 -5.85 2.23
N THR A 56 -4.29 -7.18 2.10
CA THR A 56 -3.80 -7.84 0.89
C THR A 56 -4.80 -7.78 -0.26
N SER A 57 -6.10 -7.95 0.06
CA SER A 57 -7.24 -7.81 -0.87
C SER A 57 -8.57 -7.89 -0.12
N GLY A 58 -9.65 -7.44 -0.74
CA GLY A 58 -11.00 -7.46 -0.15
C GLY A 58 -11.51 -8.87 0.13
N MET A 59 -11.27 -9.83 -0.79
CA MET A 59 -11.67 -11.22 -0.52
C MET A 59 -10.86 -11.86 0.61
N ARG A 60 -9.58 -11.52 0.77
CA ARG A 60 -8.77 -12.06 1.87
C ARG A 60 -9.17 -11.50 3.23
N VAL A 61 -9.73 -10.30 3.27
CA VAL A 61 -10.36 -9.76 4.49
C VAL A 61 -11.66 -10.51 4.81
N ALA A 62 -12.55 -10.69 3.81
CA ALA A 62 -13.83 -11.36 4.03
C ALA A 62 -13.71 -12.89 4.21
N PHE A 63 -12.71 -13.50 3.59
CA PHE A 63 -12.46 -14.93 3.53
C PHE A 63 -10.94 -15.21 3.70
N PRO A 64 -10.44 -15.26 4.95
CA PRO A 64 -9.00 -15.36 5.26
C PRO A 64 -8.27 -16.53 4.59
N GLU A 65 -8.98 -17.64 4.34
CA GLU A 65 -8.44 -18.84 3.68
C GLU A 65 -8.18 -18.65 2.16
N THR A 66 -8.47 -17.48 1.60
CA THR A 66 -8.30 -17.19 0.17
C THR A 66 -6.83 -17.09 -0.22
N LYS A 67 -6.28 -18.14 -0.85
CA LYS A 67 -4.88 -18.17 -1.30
C LYS A 67 -4.65 -17.53 -2.66
N ARG A 68 -5.66 -17.46 -3.53
CA ARG A 68 -5.58 -16.96 -4.92
C ARG A 68 -6.34 -15.65 -5.09
N THR A 69 -5.83 -14.77 -5.95
CA THR A 69 -6.59 -13.59 -6.41
C THR A 69 -7.56 -14.01 -7.52
N TRP A 70 -8.85 -13.78 -7.32
CA TRP A 70 -9.91 -14.05 -8.28
C TRP A 70 -10.29 -12.79 -9.07
N CYS A 71 -10.99 -12.93 -10.20
CA CYS A 71 -11.41 -11.78 -11.01
C CYS A 71 -12.39 -10.85 -10.29
N CYS A 72 -13.11 -11.36 -9.29
CA CYS A 72 -14.00 -10.59 -8.41
C CYS A 72 -13.31 -10.08 -7.13
N ASP A 73 -12.00 -10.30 -6.97
CA ASP A 73 -11.27 -9.86 -5.79
C ASP A 73 -11.00 -8.36 -5.85
N ALA A 74 -11.71 -7.61 -5.01
CA ALA A 74 -11.52 -6.18 -4.89
C ALA A 74 -10.14 -5.87 -4.31
N PHE A 75 -9.53 -4.80 -4.82
CA PHE A 75 -8.33 -4.21 -4.21
C PHE A 75 -7.14 -5.18 -4.03
N PRO A 76 -6.66 -5.90 -5.07
CA PRO A 76 -5.60 -6.89 -4.93
C PRO A 76 -4.21 -6.23 -4.71
N SER A 77 -4.00 -5.61 -3.55
CA SER A 77 -2.75 -4.96 -3.12
C SER A 77 -1.55 -5.92 -3.18
N ILE A 78 -1.81 -7.19 -2.84
CA ILE A 78 -0.82 -8.28 -2.82
C ILE A 78 -0.17 -8.49 -4.20
N ASP A 79 -0.89 -8.16 -5.28
CA ASP A 79 -0.41 -8.29 -6.66
C ASP A 79 0.24 -7.01 -7.21
N LYS A 80 0.23 -5.92 -6.42
CA LYS A 80 0.74 -4.61 -6.82
C LYS A 80 1.98 -4.20 -6.04
N ILE A 81 2.06 -4.56 -4.76
CA ILE A 81 3.07 -4.03 -3.82
C ILE A 81 4.53 -4.28 -4.25
N HIS A 82 4.80 -5.41 -4.93
CA HIS A 82 6.14 -5.72 -5.44
C HIS A 82 6.65 -4.73 -6.48
N ARG A 83 5.78 -3.89 -7.08
CA ARG A 83 6.17 -2.90 -8.09
C ARG A 83 6.59 -1.57 -7.48
N ILE A 84 6.37 -1.36 -6.18
CA ILE A 84 6.75 -0.11 -5.51
C ILE A 84 8.28 0.03 -5.52
N ARG A 85 8.74 1.21 -5.93
CA ARG A 85 10.16 1.60 -5.98
C ARG A 85 10.59 2.55 -4.87
N SER A 86 9.64 3.15 -4.18
CA SER A 86 9.88 3.98 -2.99
C SER A 86 10.18 3.11 -1.77
N ILE A 87 10.79 3.69 -0.74
CA ILE A 87 10.95 3.02 0.55
C ILE A 87 9.57 2.69 1.14
N VAL A 88 9.39 1.52 1.74
CA VAL A 88 8.12 1.07 2.31
C VAL A 88 8.28 0.74 3.78
N LEU A 89 7.42 1.32 4.60
CA LEU A 89 7.23 0.99 6.02
C LEU A 89 5.86 0.36 6.21
N ILE A 90 5.83 -0.80 6.88
CA ILE A 90 4.59 -1.42 7.34
C ILE A 90 4.46 -1.21 8.84
N ILE A 91 3.28 -0.77 9.26
CA ILE A 91 2.85 -0.67 10.66
C ILE A 91 1.62 -1.55 10.80
N HIS A 92 1.59 -2.54 11.70
CA HIS A 92 0.44 -3.44 11.82
C HIS A 92 0.34 -4.05 13.21
N GLY A 93 -0.73 -3.75 13.95
CA GLY A 93 -0.92 -4.29 15.30
C GLY A 93 -1.05 -5.82 15.33
N THR A 94 -0.32 -6.47 16.25
CA THR A 94 -0.40 -7.94 16.43
C THR A 94 -1.76 -8.45 16.91
N GLU A 95 -2.58 -7.58 17.48
CA GLU A 95 -3.93 -7.87 18.00
C GLU A 95 -5.02 -7.12 17.21
N ASP A 96 -4.80 -6.87 15.91
CA ASP A 96 -5.79 -6.22 15.04
C ASP A 96 -6.94 -7.19 14.68
N ASP A 97 -8.08 -7.04 15.36
CA ASP A 97 -9.29 -7.85 15.17
C ASP A 97 -10.06 -7.52 13.87
N VAL A 98 -9.66 -6.47 13.13
CA VAL A 98 -10.34 -6.04 11.89
C VAL A 98 -9.59 -6.50 10.67
N ILE A 99 -8.28 -6.25 10.63
CA ILE A 99 -7.38 -6.70 9.57
C ILE A 99 -6.29 -7.53 10.24
N ASP A 100 -6.39 -8.86 10.12
CA ASP A 100 -5.43 -9.77 10.73
C ASP A 100 -3.98 -9.45 10.32
N VAL A 101 -3.05 -9.58 11.26
CA VAL A 101 -1.63 -9.26 11.08
C VAL A 101 -0.96 -10.04 9.93
N SER A 102 -1.52 -11.20 9.54
CA SER A 102 -1.05 -11.95 8.38
C SER A 102 -1.08 -11.14 7.08
N HIS A 103 -1.96 -10.14 6.96
CA HIS A 103 -1.96 -9.24 5.81
C HIS A 103 -0.69 -8.38 5.74
N GLY A 104 -0.27 -7.83 6.89
CA GLY A 104 0.98 -7.08 7.02
C GLY A 104 2.19 -7.94 6.67
N PHE A 105 2.29 -9.14 7.24
CA PHE A 105 3.37 -10.09 6.91
C PHE A 105 3.39 -10.49 5.43
N ALA A 106 2.23 -10.80 4.86
CA ALA A 106 2.12 -11.21 3.46
C ALA A 106 2.56 -10.11 2.50
N LEU A 107 2.20 -8.86 2.78
CA LEU A 107 2.62 -7.70 2.00
C LEU A 107 4.11 -7.41 2.18
N TYR A 108 4.61 -7.44 3.42
CA TYR A 108 6.02 -7.21 3.74
C TYR A 108 6.94 -8.12 2.91
N ASN A 109 6.62 -9.41 2.89
CA ASN A 109 7.39 -10.43 2.17
C ASN A 109 7.40 -10.26 0.64
N ARG A 110 6.55 -9.39 0.07
CA ARG A 110 6.51 -9.12 -1.37
C ARG A 110 7.20 -7.82 -1.78
N ILE A 111 7.59 -6.98 -0.84
CA ILE A 111 8.36 -5.78 -1.13
C ILE A 111 9.78 -6.21 -1.55
N HIS A 112 10.39 -5.56 -2.54
CA HIS A 112 11.80 -5.81 -2.86
C HIS A 112 12.69 -5.41 -1.68
N MET A 113 13.68 -6.24 -1.32
CA MET A 113 14.54 -6.03 -0.13
C MET A 113 15.16 -4.63 -0.06
N GLN A 114 15.60 -4.07 -1.19
CA GLN A 114 16.18 -2.73 -1.27
C GLN A 114 15.21 -1.57 -0.91
N HIS A 115 13.90 -1.86 -0.84
CA HIS A 115 12.85 -0.90 -0.53
C HIS A 115 12.16 -1.20 0.82
N GLN A 116 12.55 -2.28 1.51
CA GLN A 116 12.01 -2.62 2.82
C GLN A 116 12.65 -1.77 3.92
N THR A 117 11.88 -1.52 4.98
CA THR A 117 12.38 -0.98 6.26
C THR A 117 11.97 -1.91 7.39
N GLU A 118 12.56 -1.76 8.57
CA GLU A 118 12.13 -2.51 9.75
C GLU A 118 10.65 -2.22 10.05
N PRO A 119 9.76 -3.25 10.01
CA PRO A 119 8.34 -3.06 10.24
C PRO A 119 8.03 -2.83 11.72
N LEU A 120 6.90 -2.18 12.00
CA LEU A 120 6.39 -1.92 13.35
C LEU A 120 5.15 -2.79 13.60
N TRP A 121 5.24 -3.73 14.53
CA TRP A 121 4.16 -4.67 14.87
C TRP A 121 3.44 -4.28 16.18
#